data_AF-A0A2N6G4T7-F1
#
_entry.id   AF-A0A2N6G4T7-F1
#
_cell.length_a   1.000
_cell.length_b   1.000
_cell.length_c   1.000
_cell.angle_alpha   90.00
_cell.angle_beta   90.00
_cell.angle_gamma   90.00
#
_symmetry.space_group_name_H-M   'P 1'
#
loop_
_entity.id
_entity.type
_entity.pdbx_description
1 polymer ?
#
loop_
_entity_poly.entity_id
_entity_poly.type
_entity_poly.pdbx_seq_one_letter_code
_entity_poly.pdbx_strand_id
1 'polypeptide(L)'
;TSVDLTKTWREDENWSTRLHVDSLYLRGRHGSLRWSAGRQPYGFGNIVLYSPLDIIAPFSPDAIDTEYRPGVDALRIDFATHRGDLLSYVTVWDDDESLNSYLATGSFNFTGIDLLLIAGQLRDREMSGIGLAGGFGGLGIKGEMSWYQGKDVNTAGGDLHDEFAIAASELWYRFDNDLMLLIEYLYNGAGTEDPSHYLQAANSATISEGLNSLLGKNYLLFAPSIEIHPLLSLSLLGIWNLDDDSYLVRPQLSISLGENLALDVSHTLNRGSKPQKGILPGLTTPRSEFGMYGDSAALYLRWYF
;
A
#
# COMPACT_ATOMS: atom_id res chain seq x y z
N THR A 1 -8.28 13.09 19.94
CA THR A 1 -7.57 12.51 21.09
C THR A 1 -7.33 11.04 20.81
N SER A 2 -6.13 10.73 20.33
CA SER A 2 -5.59 9.38 20.19
C SER A 2 -5.48 8.70 21.55
N VAL A 3 -5.49 7.36 21.59
CA VAL A 3 -5.22 6.62 22.82
C VAL A 3 -3.77 6.18 22.77
N ASP A 4 -2.96 6.57 23.76
CA ASP A 4 -1.57 6.13 23.83
C ASP A 4 -1.49 4.63 24.11
N LEU A 5 -1.21 3.88 23.05
CA LEU A 5 -1.06 2.43 23.00
C LEU A 5 0.38 2.01 22.69
N THR A 6 1.33 2.95 22.78
CA THR A 6 2.74 2.71 22.55
C THR A 6 3.51 2.95 23.83
N LYS A 7 4.42 2.05 24.19
CA LYS A 7 5.30 2.27 25.33
C LYS A 7 6.72 1.87 25.01
N THR A 8 7.63 2.83 25.14
CA THR A 8 9.08 2.63 25.02
C THR A 8 9.70 2.67 26.41
N TRP A 9 10.52 1.67 26.75
CA TRP A 9 10.97 1.46 28.14
C TRP A 9 12.48 1.54 28.28
N ARG A 10 13.21 1.33 27.18
CA ARG A 10 14.67 1.42 27.08
C ARG A 10 15.03 1.88 25.68
N GLU A 11 15.88 2.89 25.60
CA GLU A 11 16.47 3.38 24.37
C GLU A 11 17.93 3.72 24.69
N ASP A 12 18.82 2.77 24.41
CA ASP A 12 20.28 2.94 24.43
C ASP A 12 20.79 2.89 22.97
N GLU A 13 22.04 3.25 22.70
CA GLU A 13 22.62 3.29 21.34
C GLU A 13 22.48 1.98 20.54
N ASN A 14 22.42 0.83 21.24
CA ASN A 14 22.38 -0.49 20.62
C ASN A 14 21.06 -1.25 20.84
N TRP A 15 20.14 -0.73 21.66
CA TRP A 15 18.95 -1.48 22.07
C TRP A 15 17.78 -0.55 22.35
N SER A 16 16.65 -0.82 21.70
CA SER A 16 15.37 -0.24 22.10
C SER A 16 14.32 -1.31 22.30
N THR A 17 13.43 -1.10 23.26
CA THR A 17 12.25 -1.96 23.46
C THR A 17 10.99 -1.12 23.41
N ARG A 18 10.16 -1.42 22.41
CA ARG A 18 8.86 -0.80 22.20
C ARG A 18 7.77 -1.87 22.32
N LEU A 19 6.73 -1.54 23.06
CA LEU A 19 5.44 -2.22 23.03
C LEU A 19 4.51 -1.38 22.16
N HIS A 20 3.86 -2.00 21.20
CA HIS A 20 2.83 -1.36 20.40
C HIS A 20 1.61 -2.28 20.38
N VAL A 21 0.43 -1.74 20.67
CA VAL A 21 -0.83 -2.47 20.52
C VAL A 21 -1.45 -2.07 19.20
N ASP A 22 -1.44 -2.97 18.23
CA ASP A 22 -1.91 -2.64 16.89
C ASP A 22 -3.46 -2.60 16.78
N SER A 23 -4.19 -3.19 17.73
CA SER A 23 -5.66 -3.25 17.67
C SER A 23 -6.29 -3.26 19.06
N LEU A 24 -7.09 -2.24 19.36
CA LEU A 24 -7.95 -2.18 20.54
C LEU A 24 -9.15 -1.27 20.25
N TYR A 25 -10.32 -1.86 20.03
CA TYR A 25 -11.51 -1.11 19.65
C TYR A 25 -12.80 -1.79 20.12
N LEU A 26 -13.82 -0.96 20.34
CA LEU A 26 -15.17 -1.40 20.64
C LEU A 26 -16.00 -1.48 19.36
N ARG A 27 -16.97 -2.39 19.33
CA ARG A 27 -17.94 -2.52 18.25
C ARG A 27 -19.35 -2.64 18.78
N GLY A 28 -20.30 -2.06 18.05
CA GLY A 28 -21.72 -2.24 18.32
C GLY A 28 -22.53 -2.36 17.04
N ARG A 29 -23.72 -2.94 17.18
CA ARG A 29 -24.69 -3.06 16.09
C ARG A 29 -26.10 -2.84 16.61
N HIS A 30 -26.89 -2.06 15.88
CA HIS A 30 -28.31 -1.89 16.13
C HIS A 30 -29.07 -1.83 14.79
N GLY A 31 -29.77 -2.91 14.45
CA GLY A 31 -30.42 -3.05 13.14
C GLY A 31 -29.40 -3.03 11.99
N SER A 32 -29.59 -2.09 11.06
CA SER A 32 -28.71 -1.83 9.90
C SER A 32 -27.47 -1.01 10.22
N LEU A 33 -27.43 -0.37 11.41
CA LEU A 33 -26.31 0.45 11.85
C LEU A 33 -25.26 -0.43 12.53
N ARG A 34 -24.01 -0.34 12.09
CA ARG A 34 -22.83 -0.88 12.78
C ARG A 34 -21.87 0.26 13.07
N TRP A 35 -21.12 0.17 14.16
CA TRP A 35 -20.08 1.13 14.47
C TRP A 35 -18.89 0.46 15.11
N SER A 36 -17.72 1.06 14.94
CA SER A 36 -16.50 0.71 15.64
C SER A 36 -15.73 1.96 16.06
N ALA A 37 -15.12 1.92 17.25
CA ALA A 37 -14.37 3.04 17.80
C ALA A 37 -13.13 2.55 18.54
N GLY A 38 -11.97 3.11 18.23
CA GLY A 38 -10.67 2.78 18.81
C GLY A 38 -9.63 2.48 17.75
N ARG A 39 -8.51 1.87 18.15
CA ARG A 39 -7.43 1.49 17.23
C ARG A 39 -7.80 0.25 16.45
N GLN A 40 -7.91 0.36 15.13
CA GLN A 40 -8.37 -0.74 14.29
C GLN A 40 -7.64 -0.75 12.93
N PRO A 41 -7.33 -1.93 12.38
CA PRO A 41 -6.78 -2.04 11.05
C PRO A 41 -7.87 -1.70 10.06
N TYR A 42 -7.56 -0.82 9.12
CA TYR A 42 -8.54 -0.36 8.15
C TYR A 42 -7.89 0.00 6.82
N GLY A 43 -8.54 -0.39 5.74
CA GLY A 43 -8.16 -0.11 4.36
C GLY A 43 -9.37 -0.29 3.45
N PHE A 44 -9.41 0.42 2.34
CA PHE A 44 -10.51 0.35 1.36
C PHE A 44 -10.13 -0.41 0.09
N GLY A 45 -8.84 -0.57 -0.16
CA GLY A 45 -8.29 -1.19 -1.35
C GLY A 45 -8.65 -2.66 -1.55
N ASN A 46 -8.89 -3.03 -2.80
CA ASN A 46 -9.17 -4.41 -3.23
C ASN A 46 -8.13 -4.96 -4.21
N ILE A 47 -7.30 -4.10 -4.82
CA ILE A 47 -6.13 -4.49 -5.61
C ILE A 47 -5.05 -5.09 -4.69
N VAL A 48 -4.36 -6.13 -5.16
CA VAL A 48 -3.42 -6.94 -4.38
C VAL A 48 -2.00 -6.36 -4.35
N LEU A 49 -1.46 -5.86 -5.47
CA LEU A 49 -0.07 -5.36 -5.49
C LEU A 49 0.01 -3.91 -5.03
N TYR A 50 -0.62 -2.99 -5.75
CA TYR A 50 -0.71 -1.60 -5.32
C TYR A 50 -2.14 -1.09 -5.47
N SER A 51 -2.79 -0.81 -4.34
CA SER A 51 -4.14 -0.25 -4.34
C SER A 51 -4.13 1.28 -4.18
N PRO A 52 -4.57 2.03 -5.21
CA PRO A 52 -4.81 3.48 -5.10
C PRO A 52 -5.85 3.88 -4.04
N LEU A 53 -6.68 2.94 -3.58
CA LEU A 53 -7.69 3.18 -2.54
C LEU A 53 -7.27 2.69 -1.16
N ASP A 54 -6.09 2.09 -0.99
CA ASP A 54 -5.55 1.72 0.32
C ASP A 54 -4.93 2.92 1.07
N ILE A 55 -5.69 4.01 1.18
CA ILE A 55 -5.18 5.35 1.50
C ILE A 55 -4.88 5.64 2.98
N ILE A 56 -5.31 4.76 3.89
CA ILE A 56 -5.20 4.99 5.34
C ILE A 56 -3.83 4.57 5.88
N ALA A 57 -3.40 3.36 5.53
CA ALA A 57 -2.12 2.79 5.91
C ALA A 57 -1.67 1.83 4.79
N PRO A 58 -1.36 2.35 3.59
CA PRO A 58 -0.99 1.51 2.46
C PRO A 58 0.29 0.74 2.76
N PHE A 59 0.37 -0.47 2.21
CA PHE A 59 1.64 -1.17 2.11
C PHE A 59 2.39 -0.69 0.88
N SER A 60 3.72 -0.59 1.01
CA SER A 60 4.57 -0.47 -0.17
C SER A 60 4.42 -1.76 -1.02
N PRO A 61 4.41 -1.68 -2.36
CA PRO A 61 4.27 -2.86 -3.21
C PRO A 61 5.47 -3.82 -3.08
N ASP A 62 6.61 -3.32 -2.60
CA ASP A 62 7.79 -4.11 -2.28
C ASP A 62 7.91 -4.46 -0.79
N ALA A 63 6.88 -4.24 0.03
CA ALA A 63 6.87 -4.70 1.41
C ALA A 63 7.07 -6.24 1.46
N ILE A 64 7.86 -6.71 2.43
CA ILE A 64 8.11 -8.15 2.60
C ILE A 64 7.09 -8.78 3.54
N ASP A 65 6.68 -8.04 4.57
CA ASP A 65 5.63 -8.46 5.50
C ASP A 65 4.42 -7.54 5.34
N THR A 66 3.33 -8.14 4.85
CA THR A 66 2.01 -7.52 4.73
C THR A 66 0.95 -8.31 5.50
N GLU A 67 1.37 -9.24 6.36
CA GLU A 67 0.47 -10.11 7.12
C GLU A 67 -0.31 -9.31 8.16
N TYR A 68 0.33 -8.30 8.74
CA TYR A 68 -0.27 -7.43 9.74
C TYR A 68 -0.37 -5.98 9.25
N ARG A 69 -1.60 -5.46 9.19
CA ARG A 69 -1.87 -4.04 8.92
C ARG A 69 -1.84 -3.25 10.23
N PRO A 70 -1.01 -2.19 10.34
CA PRO A 70 -1.05 -1.30 11.49
C PRO A 70 -2.46 -0.73 11.70
N GLY A 71 -2.91 -0.70 12.95
CA GLY A 71 -4.18 -0.09 13.29
C GLY A 71 -4.09 1.43 13.40
N VAL A 72 -5.19 2.10 13.04
CA VAL A 72 -5.34 3.55 13.20
C VAL A 72 -6.43 3.85 14.24
N ASP A 73 -6.29 4.95 14.97
CA ASP A 73 -7.31 5.42 15.89
C ASP A 73 -8.47 6.02 15.09
N ALA A 74 -9.58 5.30 15.03
CA ALA A 74 -10.67 5.65 14.13
C ALA A 74 -12.06 5.41 14.74
N LEU A 75 -13.03 6.22 14.30
CA LEU A 75 -14.45 5.94 14.43
C LEU A 75 -15.01 5.63 13.04
N ARG A 76 -15.70 4.51 12.94
CA ARG A 76 -16.38 4.09 11.73
C ARG A 76 -17.84 3.85 12.02
N ILE A 77 -18.69 4.33 11.13
CA ILE A 77 -20.13 4.15 11.16
C ILE A 77 -20.54 3.57 9.80
N ASP A 78 -21.25 2.45 9.85
CA ASP A 78 -21.67 1.67 8.69
C ASP A 78 -23.20 1.55 8.67
N PHE A 79 -23.80 1.84 7.53
CA PHE A 79 -25.21 1.63 7.26
C PHE A 79 -25.37 0.60 6.14
N ALA A 80 -25.79 -0.60 6.50
CA ALA A 80 -26.05 -1.66 5.53
C ALA A 80 -27.49 -1.58 5.01
N THR A 81 -27.66 -1.58 3.68
CA THR A 81 -28.97 -1.67 3.06
C THR A 81 -29.44 -3.12 3.01
N HIS A 82 -30.75 -3.34 2.79
CA HIS A 82 -31.31 -4.69 2.63
C HIS A 82 -30.82 -5.39 1.35
N ARG A 83 -30.21 -4.66 0.41
CA ARG A 83 -29.69 -5.18 -0.86
C ARG A 83 -28.23 -5.59 -0.78
N GLY A 84 -27.58 -5.41 0.37
CA GLY A 84 -26.16 -5.71 0.56
C GLY A 84 -25.23 -4.52 0.34
N ASP A 85 -25.76 -3.36 -0.10
CA ASP A 85 -24.96 -2.14 -0.23
C ASP A 85 -24.54 -1.62 1.15
N LEU A 86 -23.39 -0.96 1.20
CA LEU A 86 -22.81 -0.42 2.42
C LEU A 86 -22.46 1.05 2.23
N LEU A 87 -23.04 1.91 3.05
CA LEU A 87 -22.59 3.29 3.18
C LEU A 87 -21.80 3.42 4.48
N SER A 88 -20.60 3.99 4.42
CA SER A 88 -19.77 4.17 5.61
C SER A 88 -19.29 5.61 5.75
N TYR A 89 -19.16 6.06 6.99
CA TYR A 89 -18.42 7.26 7.35
C TYR A 89 -17.31 6.87 8.31
N VAL A 90 -16.08 7.30 8.00
CA VAL A 90 -14.87 6.96 8.73
C VAL A 90 -14.15 8.25 9.07
N THR A 91 -13.80 8.40 10.33
CA THR A 91 -12.86 9.43 10.76
C THR A 91 -11.66 8.76 11.40
N VAL A 92 -10.48 9.23 11.00
CA VAL A 92 -9.19 8.76 11.49
C VAL A 92 -8.52 9.94 12.17
N TRP A 93 -7.97 9.69 13.35
CA TRP A 93 -7.27 10.69 14.14
C TRP A 93 -5.81 10.35 14.28
N ASP A 94 -4.98 11.39 14.18
CA ASP A 94 -3.56 11.34 14.46
C ASP A 94 -3.23 12.32 15.62
N ASP A 95 -1.99 12.24 16.12
CA ASP A 95 -1.48 13.23 17.08
C ASP A 95 -1.26 14.59 16.40
N ASP A 96 -0.92 14.57 15.11
CA ASP A 96 -0.92 15.76 14.26
C ASP A 96 -2.30 15.95 13.62
N GLU A 97 -2.99 17.04 13.98
CA GLU A 97 -4.33 17.31 13.47
C GLU A 97 -4.40 17.48 11.95
N SER A 98 -3.29 17.87 11.29
CA SER A 98 -3.19 17.97 9.83
C SER A 98 -3.23 16.61 9.12
N LEU A 99 -3.02 15.52 9.87
CA LEU A 99 -3.09 14.15 9.37
C LEU A 99 -4.44 13.48 9.66
N ASN A 100 -5.38 14.19 10.28
CA ASN A 100 -6.74 13.71 10.44
C ASN A 100 -7.40 13.46 9.08
N SER A 101 -8.30 12.47 9.04
CA SER A 101 -9.00 12.10 7.82
C SER A 101 -10.49 11.90 8.09
N TYR A 102 -11.33 12.31 7.15
CA TYR A 102 -12.79 12.26 7.21
C TYR A 102 -13.33 11.79 5.85
N LEU A 103 -13.83 10.56 5.80
CA LEU A 103 -14.12 9.88 4.54
C LEU A 103 -15.52 9.29 4.56
N ALA A 104 -16.26 9.50 3.48
CA ALA A 104 -17.50 8.80 3.20
C ALA A 104 -17.26 7.78 2.08
N THR A 105 -17.80 6.58 2.23
CA THR A 105 -17.73 5.53 1.20
C THR A 105 -19.08 4.93 0.90
N GLY A 106 -19.21 4.42 -0.32
CA GLY A 106 -20.33 3.61 -0.76
C GLY A 106 -19.85 2.38 -1.50
N SER A 107 -20.28 1.20 -1.06
CA SER A 107 -20.01 -0.08 -1.72
C SER A 107 -21.30 -0.66 -2.24
N PHE A 108 -21.32 -1.02 -3.53
CA PHE A 108 -22.49 -1.50 -4.25
C PHE A 108 -22.12 -2.73 -5.08
N ASN A 109 -23.03 -3.67 -5.24
CA ASN A 109 -22.84 -4.82 -6.13
C ASN A 109 -23.88 -4.79 -7.26
N PHE A 110 -23.40 -4.83 -8.51
CA PHE A 110 -24.23 -4.85 -9.72
C PHE A 110 -23.89 -6.09 -10.55
N THR A 111 -24.68 -7.15 -10.40
CA THR A 111 -24.60 -8.35 -11.26
C THR A 111 -23.17 -8.93 -11.35
N GLY A 112 -22.51 -9.11 -10.19
CA GLY A 112 -21.15 -9.65 -10.12
C GLY A 112 -20.02 -8.64 -10.35
N ILE A 113 -20.34 -7.35 -10.42
CA ILE A 113 -19.37 -6.25 -10.39
C ILE A 113 -19.54 -5.50 -9.08
N ASP A 114 -18.48 -5.43 -8.29
CA ASP A 114 -18.40 -4.62 -7.08
C ASP A 114 -17.90 -3.23 -7.43
N LEU A 115 -18.62 -2.20 -6.97
CA LEU A 115 -18.27 -0.79 -7.09
C LEU A 115 -18.01 -0.22 -5.69
N LEU A 116 -16.88 0.43 -5.52
CA LEU A 116 -16.52 1.24 -4.36
C LEU A 116 -16.42 2.70 -4.80
N LEU A 117 -17.06 3.60 -4.05
CA LEU A 117 -16.88 5.04 -4.16
C LEU A 117 -16.36 5.56 -2.83
N ILE A 118 -15.43 6.52 -2.87
CA ILE A 118 -14.89 7.20 -1.70
C ILE A 118 -14.74 8.69 -1.98
N ALA A 119 -15.02 9.53 -0.99
CA ALA A 119 -14.73 10.96 -1.05
C ALA A 119 -14.58 11.54 0.35
N GLY A 120 -13.84 12.63 0.46
CA GLY A 120 -13.68 13.36 1.71
C GLY A 120 -12.34 14.06 1.80
N GLN A 121 -11.82 14.17 3.02
CA GLN A 121 -10.53 14.76 3.32
C GLN A 121 -9.59 13.67 3.85
N LEU A 122 -8.38 13.59 3.30
CA LEU A 122 -7.32 12.68 3.72
C LEU A 122 -6.06 13.50 4.02
N ARG A 123 -5.70 13.63 5.31
CA ARG A 123 -4.48 14.32 5.75
C ARG A 123 -4.32 15.71 5.11
N ASP A 124 -5.35 16.54 5.27
CA ASP A 124 -5.50 17.88 4.65
C ASP A 124 -5.64 17.95 3.13
N ARG A 125 -5.79 16.82 2.43
CA ARG A 125 -6.11 16.78 0.99
C ARG A 125 -7.58 16.50 0.76
N GLU A 126 -8.25 17.30 -0.05
CA GLU A 126 -9.55 16.91 -0.61
C GLU A 126 -9.34 15.77 -1.61
N MET A 127 -10.14 14.73 -1.53
CA MET A 127 -9.98 13.54 -2.36
C MET A 127 -11.29 12.89 -2.78
N SER A 128 -11.26 12.20 -3.91
CA SER A 128 -12.31 11.30 -4.35
C SER A 128 -11.71 10.06 -5.01
N GLY A 129 -12.47 8.97 -5.08
CA GLY A 129 -11.97 7.74 -5.67
C GLY A 129 -13.07 6.76 -6.04
N ILE A 130 -12.72 5.87 -6.95
CA ILE A 130 -13.58 4.82 -7.47
C ILE A 130 -12.80 3.51 -7.57
N GLY A 131 -13.45 2.41 -7.21
CA GLY A 131 -12.92 1.06 -7.35
C GLY A 131 -13.96 0.17 -8.02
N LEU A 132 -13.50 -0.70 -8.91
CA LEU A 132 -14.30 -1.69 -9.61
C LEU A 132 -13.60 -3.04 -9.47
N ALA A 133 -14.36 -4.08 -9.10
CA ALA A 133 -13.87 -5.45 -9.09
C ALA A 133 -14.90 -6.38 -9.72
N GLY A 134 -14.44 -7.31 -10.55
CA GLY A 134 -15.31 -8.28 -11.21
C GLY A 134 -14.50 -9.36 -11.90
N GLY A 135 -15.16 -10.16 -12.73
CA GLY A 135 -14.49 -11.18 -13.51
C GLY A 135 -15.28 -11.64 -14.72
N PHE A 136 -14.57 -12.20 -15.69
CA PHE A 136 -15.12 -12.74 -16.91
C PHE A 136 -14.37 -14.03 -17.31
N GLY A 137 -15.07 -15.16 -17.41
CA GLY A 137 -14.49 -16.40 -17.93
C GLY A 137 -13.27 -16.92 -17.16
N GLY A 138 -13.21 -16.69 -15.85
CA GLY A 138 -12.07 -17.07 -14.99
C GLY A 138 -10.96 -16.02 -14.88
N LEU A 139 -10.99 -14.97 -15.71
CA LEU A 139 -10.14 -13.79 -15.56
C LEU A 139 -10.77 -12.85 -14.54
N GLY A 140 -10.06 -12.56 -13.45
CA GLY A 140 -10.43 -11.51 -12.53
C GLY A 140 -9.87 -10.17 -12.99
N ILE A 141 -10.67 -9.11 -12.85
CA ILE A 141 -10.34 -7.75 -13.28
C ILE A 141 -10.67 -6.82 -12.13
N LYS A 142 -9.71 -5.98 -11.76
CA LYS A 142 -9.92 -4.89 -10.83
C LYS A 142 -9.36 -3.60 -11.39
N GLY A 143 -9.99 -2.49 -11.08
CA GLY A 143 -9.54 -1.15 -11.44
C GLY A 143 -9.84 -0.20 -10.32
N GLU A 144 -8.87 0.60 -9.92
CA GLU A 144 -9.03 1.59 -8.86
C GLU A 144 -8.40 2.91 -9.27
N MET A 145 -8.97 4.01 -8.80
CA MET A 145 -8.45 5.35 -9.03
C MET A 145 -8.80 6.28 -7.87
N SER A 146 -7.85 7.09 -7.44
CA SER A 146 -8.02 8.17 -6.48
C SER A 146 -7.49 9.47 -7.06
N TRP A 147 -8.15 10.58 -6.76
CA TRP A 147 -7.80 11.94 -7.14
C TRP A 147 -7.65 12.79 -5.89
N TYR A 148 -6.65 13.68 -5.88
CA TYR A 148 -6.31 14.53 -4.75
C TYR A 148 -6.07 15.96 -5.21
N GLN A 149 -6.51 16.92 -4.38
CA GLN A 149 -5.97 18.28 -4.39
C GLN A 149 -4.74 18.30 -3.48
N GLY A 150 -3.60 18.70 -4.04
CA GLY A 150 -2.32 18.71 -3.36
C GLY A 150 -2.28 19.75 -2.24
N LYS A 151 -1.61 19.41 -1.14
CA LYS A 151 -1.43 20.31 0.00
C LYS A 151 -0.05 20.92 0.04
N ASP A 152 0.02 22.17 0.52
CA ASP A 152 1.26 22.91 0.77
C ASP A 152 2.25 22.92 -0.40
N VAL A 153 1.74 22.89 -1.63
CA VAL A 153 2.55 22.82 -2.86
C VAL A 153 3.51 24.00 -2.94
N ASN A 154 4.70 23.76 -3.47
CA ASN A 154 5.83 24.72 -3.53
C ASN A 154 6.42 25.11 -2.16
N THR A 155 6.08 24.40 -1.09
CA THR A 155 6.74 24.54 0.22
C THR A 155 7.61 23.32 0.53
N ALA A 156 8.54 23.46 1.47
CA ALA A 156 9.37 22.34 1.89
C ALA A 156 8.51 21.30 2.61
N GLY A 157 8.50 20.07 2.09
CA GLY A 157 7.70 18.98 2.64
C GLY A 157 6.24 18.98 2.20
N GLY A 158 5.82 19.84 1.26
CA GLY A 158 4.49 19.80 0.65
C GLY A 158 4.37 18.77 -0.48
N ASP A 159 3.20 18.69 -1.11
CA ASP A 159 3.00 17.86 -2.30
C ASP A 159 3.75 18.41 -3.51
N LEU A 160 4.08 17.51 -4.44
CA LEU A 160 4.79 17.85 -5.66
C LEU A 160 3.90 18.55 -6.70
N HIS A 161 2.59 18.24 -6.70
CA HIS A 161 1.63 18.68 -7.71
C HIS A 161 0.39 19.27 -7.05
N ASP A 162 -0.15 20.35 -7.63
CA ASP A 162 -1.41 20.99 -7.20
C ASP A 162 -2.61 20.04 -7.26
N GLU A 163 -2.63 19.13 -8.23
CA GLU A 163 -3.61 18.08 -8.37
C GLU A 163 -2.91 16.83 -8.91
N PHE A 164 -3.29 15.65 -8.40
CA PHE A 164 -2.76 14.39 -8.92
C PHE A 164 -3.77 13.26 -8.76
N ALA A 165 -3.56 12.21 -9.55
CA ALA A 165 -4.35 11.00 -9.46
C ALA A 165 -3.45 9.76 -9.40
N ILE A 166 -3.87 8.77 -8.64
CA ILE A 166 -3.23 7.44 -8.60
C ILE A 166 -4.26 6.45 -9.13
N ALA A 167 -3.91 5.65 -10.13
CA ALA A 167 -4.81 4.71 -10.77
C ALA A 167 -4.11 3.39 -11.04
N ALA A 168 -4.80 2.27 -10.85
CA ALA A 168 -4.26 0.95 -11.13
C ALA A 168 -5.31 0.06 -11.81
N SER A 169 -4.83 -0.84 -12.68
CA SER A 169 -5.64 -1.90 -13.27
C SER A 169 -4.94 -3.23 -13.08
N GLU A 170 -5.58 -4.15 -12.35
CA GLU A 170 -5.08 -5.47 -12.02
C GLU A 170 -5.86 -6.55 -12.79
N LEU A 171 -5.12 -7.50 -13.34
CA LEU A 171 -5.63 -8.74 -13.91
C LEU A 171 -5.05 -9.91 -13.15
N TRP A 172 -5.90 -10.87 -12.78
CA TRP A 172 -5.43 -12.13 -12.22
C TRP A 172 -6.09 -13.33 -12.90
N TYR A 173 -5.32 -14.39 -13.08
CA TYR A 173 -5.79 -15.65 -13.65
C TYR A 173 -5.08 -16.84 -12.99
N ARG A 174 -5.82 -17.92 -12.77
CA ARG A 174 -5.27 -19.21 -12.31
C ARG A 174 -5.33 -20.21 -13.46
N PHE A 175 -4.16 -20.72 -13.83
CA PHE A 175 -4.03 -21.76 -14.84
C PHE A 175 -4.29 -23.16 -14.25
N ASP A 176 -4.55 -24.15 -15.11
CA ASP A 176 -4.84 -25.53 -14.71
C ASP A 176 -3.68 -26.23 -13.98
N ASN A 177 -2.46 -25.73 -14.14
CA ASN A 177 -1.25 -26.23 -13.47
C ASN A 177 -0.96 -25.50 -12.13
N ASP A 178 -1.97 -24.86 -11.55
CA ASP A 178 -1.91 -24.09 -10.30
C ASP A 178 -1.00 -22.85 -10.31
N LEU A 179 -0.44 -22.49 -11.47
CA LEU A 179 0.19 -21.18 -11.65
C LEU A 179 -0.88 -20.09 -11.50
N MET A 180 -0.68 -19.19 -10.55
CA MET A 180 -1.42 -17.95 -10.46
C MET A 180 -0.57 -16.84 -11.05
N LEU A 181 -1.17 -16.06 -11.96
CA LEU A 181 -0.54 -14.89 -12.56
C LEU A 181 -1.36 -13.68 -12.20
N LEU A 182 -0.68 -12.66 -11.69
CA LEU A 182 -1.24 -11.36 -11.39
C LEU A 182 -0.38 -10.30 -12.07
N ILE A 183 -1.00 -9.40 -12.81
CA ILE A 183 -0.35 -8.31 -13.53
C ILE A 183 -1.12 -7.04 -13.23
N GLU A 184 -0.40 -5.96 -12.95
CA GLU A 184 -0.98 -4.68 -12.66
C GLU A 184 -0.23 -3.57 -13.41
N TYR A 185 -0.99 -2.66 -14.01
CA TYR A 185 -0.45 -1.38 -14.44
C TYR A 185 -0.83 -0.33 -13.39
N LEU A 186 0.16 0.43 -12.92
CA LEU A 186 0.00 1.50 -11.94
C LEU A 186 0.44 2.83 -12.56
N TYR A 187 -0.47 3.79 -12.57
CA TYR A 187 -0.21 5.21 -12.77
C TYR A 187 -0.17 5.92 -11.41
N ASN A 188 1.00 6.37 -11.01
CA ASN A 188 1.28 7.10 -9.78
C ASN A 188 1.48 8.59 -10.07
N GLY A 189 0.39 9.35 -10.18
CA GLY A 189 0.47 10.78 -10.46
C GLY A 189 1.11 11.61 -9.34
N ALA A 190 1.34 11.04 -8.16
CA ALA A 190 2.10 11.70 -7.09
C ALA A 190 3.62 11.75 -7.38
N GLY A 191 4.11 10.88 -8.28
CA GLY A 191 5.51 10.79 -8.68
C GLY A 191 5.90 11.74 -9.82
N THR A 192 7.05 11.46 -10.45
CA THR A 192 7.61 12.24 -11.56
C THR A 192 8.18 11.34 -12.65
N GLU A 193 8.08 11.75 -13.91
CA GLU A 193 8.66 11.01 -15.04
C GLU A 193 10.16 11.31 -15.21
N ASP A 194 10.66 12.39 -14.60
CA ASP A 194 12.07 12.80 -14.72
C ASP A 194 12.87 12.41 -13.46
N PRO A 195 13.88 11.52 -13.59
CA PRO A 195 14.73 11.11 -12.47
C PRO A 195 15.46 12.26 -11.77
N SER A 196 15.68 13.39 -12.44
CA SER A 196 16.30 14.58 -11.82
C SER A 196 15.42 15.20 -10.72
N HIS A 197 14.12 14.92 -10.74
CA HIS A 197 13.15 15.35 -9.73
C HIS A 197 12.90 14.29 -8.63
N TYR A 198 13.54 13.10 -8.67
CA TYR A 198 13.31 12.06 -7.65
C TYR A 198 13.68 12.48 -6.23
N LEU A 199 14.68 13.35 -6.05
CA LEU A 199 14.96 13.90 -4.72
C LEU A 199 13.81 14.79 -4.22
N GLN A 200 13.14 15.53 -5.10
CA GLN A 200 11.99 16.35 -4.72
C GLN A 200 10.79 15.46 -4.39
N ALA A 201 10.51 14.46 -5.22
CA ALA A 201 9.47 13.47 -4.98
C ALA A 201 9.70 12.71 -3.67
N ALA A 202 10.93 12.28 -3.37
CA ALA A 202 11.26 11.58 -2.12
C ALA A 202 11.10 12.43 -0.85
N ASN A 203 11.04 13.76 -0.99
CA ASN A 203 10.81 14.71 0.11
C ASN A 203 9.38 15.29 0.10
N SER A 204 8.47 14.77 -0.72
CA SER A 204 7.08 15.24 -0.75
C SER A 204 6.30 14.77 0.47
N ALA A 205 5.23 15.50 0.79
CA ALA A 205 4.27 15.09 1.82
C ALA A 205 3.68 13.69 1.54
N THR A 206 3.42 13.34 0.27
CA THR A 206 2.90 12.02 -0.11
C THR A 206 3.81 10.86 0.31
N ILE A 207 5.14 11.03 0.22
CA ILE A 207 6.11 10.01 0.67
C ILE A 207 6.25 10.03 2.20
N SER A 208 6.43 11.20 2.81
CA SER A 208 6.67 11.28 4.26
C SER A 208 5.48 10.82 5.10
N GLU A 209 4.26 11.01 4.61
CA GLU A 209 3.04 10.53 5.25
C GLU A 209 2.71 9.09 4.88
N GLY A 210 3.50 8.46 4.00
CA GLY A 210 3.26 7.10 3.52
C GLY A 210 1.96 6.96 2.74
N LEU A 211 1.54 7.97 1.97
CA LEU A 211 0.46 7.84 0.97
C LEU A 211 0.98 7.22 -0.34
N ASN A 212 2.26 7.42 -0.62
CA ASN A 212 2.97 6.93 -1.78
C ASN A 212 4.31 6.34 -1.32
N SER A 213 4.83 5.35 -2.04
CA SER A 213 6.14 4.75 -1.78
C SER A 213 7.05 4.69 -3.00
N LEU A 214 6.52 5.05 -4.18
CA LEU A 214 7.19 4.97 -5.47
C LEU A 214 7.48 6.38 -6.04
N LEU A 215 8.59 6.57 -6.77
CA LEU A 215 9.05 7.91 -7.18
C LEU A 215 8.71 8.27 -8.64
N GLY A 216 8.78 7.31 -9.55
CA GLY A 216 8.24 7.37 -10.92
C GLY A 216 6.71 7.47 -10.99
N LYS A 217 6.19 7.65 -12.21
CA LYS A 217 4.73 7.68 -12.46
C LYS A 217 4.19 6.39 -13.05
N ASN A 218 4.87 5.76 -14.00
CA ASN A 218 4.30 4.64 -14.74
C ASN A 218 4.98 3.33 -14.37
N TYR A 219 4.22 2.36 -13.87
CA TYR A 219 4.75 1.06 -13.49
C TYR A 219 3.98 -0.08 -14.10
N LEU A 220 4.73 -1.13 -14.40
CA LEU A 220 4.19 -2.47 -14.62
C LEU A 220 4.63 -3.37 -13.46
N LEU A 221 3.67 -3.91 -12.73
CA LEU A 221 3.89 -4.87 -11.68
C LEU A 221 3.41 -6.25 -12.13
N PHE A 222 4.11 -7.30 -11.71
CA PHE A 222 3.71 -8.67 -11.97
C PHE A 222 4.12 -9.58 -10.82
N ALA A 223 3.24 -10.52 -10.47
CA ALA A 223 3.44 -11.40 -9.33
C ALA A 223 3.00 -12.84 -9.59
N PRO A 224 3.71 -13.61 -10.45
CA PRO A 224 3.40 -15.02 -10.65
C PRO A 224 3.76 -15.84 -9.40
N SER A 225 2.93 -16.85 -9.11
CA SER A 225 3.15 -17.79 -8.00
C SER A 225 2.68 -19.19 -8.36
N ILE A 226 3.38 -20.20 -7.84
CA ILE A 226 3.04 -21.61 -8.05
C ILE A 226 3.34 -22.42 -6.80
N GLU A 227 2.43 -23.32 -6.44
CA GLU A 227 2.65 -24.33 -5.41
C GLU A 227 3.35 -25.53 -6.05
N ILE A 228 4.66 -25.69 -5.78
CA ILE A 228 5.46 -26.78 -6.34
C ILE A 228 5.18 -28.09 -5.57
N HIS A 229 4.92 -27.95 -4.27
CA HIS A 229 4.58 -29.03 -3.35
C HIS A 229 3.70 -28.45 -2.22
N PRO A 230 2.85 -29.22 -1.53
CA PRO A 230 2.01 -28.72 -0.43
C PRO A 230 2.72 -28.00 0.74
N LEU A 231 4.06 -28.05 0.79
CA LEU A 231 4.89 -27.40 1.80
C LEU A 231 5.85 -26.38 1.19
N LEU A 232 5.79 -26.14 -0.12
CA LEU A 232 6.75 -25.36 -0.88
C LEU A 232 6.06 -24.58 -2.01
N SER A 233 6.03 -23.26 -1.89
CA SER A 233 5.59 -22.36 -2.95
C SER A 233 6.71 -21.46 -3.44
N LEU A 234 6.72 -21.20 -4.74
CA LEU A 234 7.61 -20.24 -5.38
C LEU A 234 6.78 -19.06 -5.89
N SER A 235 7.22 -17.85 -5.57
CA SER A 235 6.64 -16.62 -6.10
C SER A 235 7.73 -15.69 -6.61
N LEU A 236 7.33 -14.75 -7.45
CA LEU A 236 8.16 -13.67 -7.96
C LEU A 236 7.37 -12.38 -7.80
N LEU A 237 8.00 -11.31 -7.34
CA LEU A 237 7.50 -9.94 -7.48
C LEU A 237 8.37 -9.22 -8.50
N GLY A 238 7.77 -8.57 -9.48
CA GLY A 238 8.42 -7.64 -10.39
C GLY A 238 7.75 -6.28 -10.32
N ILE A 239 8.54 -5.23 -10.22
CA ILE A 239 8.11 -3.83 -10.31
C ILE A 239 9.02 -3.15 -11.33
N TRP A 240 8.46 -2.72 -12.45
CA TRP A 240 9.20 -2.05 -13.52
C TRP A 240 8.71 -0.61 -13.65
N ASN A 241 9.60 0.35 -13.39
CA ASN A 241 9.38 1.76 -13.68
C ASN A 241 9.60 2.00 -15.18
N LEU A 242 8.53 2.32 -15.89
CA LEU A 242 8.52 2.49 -17.35
C LEU A 242 9.11 3.84 -17.80
N ASP A 243 9.23 4.80 -16.88
CA ASP A 243 9.73 6.15 -17.17
C ASP A 243 11.26 6.17 -17.27
N ASP A 244 11.95 5.39 -16.43
CA ASP A 244 13.42 5.36 -16.34
C ASP A 244 14.06 3.99 -16.67
N ASP A 245 13.22 3.02 -17.05
CA ASP A 245 13.59 1.64 -17.39
C ASP A 245 14.30 0.87 -16.26
N SER A 246 14.13 1.29 -15.02
CA SER A 246 14.63 0.58 -13.85
C SER A 246 13.61 -0.39 -13.29
N TYR A 247 14.08 -1.46 -12.65
CA TYR A 247 13.19 -2.48 -12.11
C TYR A 247 13.73 -3.13 -10.85
N LEU A 248 12.79 -3.60 -10.03
CA LEU A 248 12.98 -4.51 -8.92
C LEU A 248 12.42 -5.88 -9.31
N VAL A 249 13.19 -6.93 -9.08
CA VAL A 249 12.71 -8.32 -9.18
C VAL A 249 13.08 -9.07 -7.91
N ARG A 250 12.09 -9.73 -7.30
CA ARG A 250 12.25 -10.49 -6.07
C ARG A 250 11.64 -11.88 -6.18
N PRO A 251 12.43 -12.91 -6.54
CA PRO A 251 12.05 -14.29 -6.30
C PRO A 251 11.94 -14.56 -4.80
N GLN A 252 10.95 -15.35 -4.42
CA GLN A 252 10.72 -15.79 -3.05
C GLN A 252 10.31 -17.25 -3.00
N LEU A 253 10.90 -17.98 -2.07
CA LEU A 253 10.56 -19.35 -1.73
C LEU A 253 9.95 -19.39 -0.33
N SER A 254 8.74 -19.94 -0.21
CA SER A 254 8.06 -20.10 1.07
C SER A 254 7.96 -21.58 1.41
N ILE A 255 8.49 -21.95 2.58
CA ILE A 255 8.64 -23.34 3.04
C ILE A 255 7.87 -23.51 4.35
N SER A 256 6.90 -24.43 4.38
CA SER A 256 6.29 -24.88 5.63
C SER A 256 7.21 -25.92 6.29
N LEU A 257 7.73 -25.58 7.48
CA LEU A 257 8.63 -26.44 8.27
C LEU A 257 7.87 -27.30 9.29
N GLY A 258 6.59 -27.04 9.49
CA GLY A 258 5.68 -27.75 10.39
C GLY A 258 4.32 -27.05 10.43
N GLU A 259 3.41 -27.55 11.26
CA GLU A 259 2.02 -27.04 11.34
C GLU A 259 1.96 -25.54 11.65
N ASN A 260 2.88 -25.04 12.47
CA ASN A 260 2.87 -23.66 12.94
C ASN A 260 4.16 -22.90 12.60
N LEU A 261 5.03 -23.45 11.75
CA LEU A 261 6.35 -22.88 11.47
C LEU A 261 6.57 -22.75 9.96
N ALA A 262 6.89 -21.54 9.51
CA ALA A 262 7.18 -21.23 8.11
C ALA A 262 8.50 -20.47 7.99
N LEU A 263 9.20 -20.69 6.87
CA LEU A 263 10.41 -19.97 6.47
C LEU A 263 10.22 -19.40 5.07
N ASP A 264 10.38 -18.09 4.93
CA ASP A 264 10.44 -17.41 3.65
C ASP A 264 11.88 -16.98 3.35
N VAL A 265 12.33 -17.24 2.13
CA VAL A 265 13.63 -16.87 1.61
C VAL A 265 13.43 -16.04 0.35
N SER A 266 13.97 -14.82 0.31
CA SER A 266 13.85 -13.97 -0.88
C SER A 266 15.15 -13.25 -1.21
N HIS A 267 15.29 -12.89 -2.49
CA HIS A 267 16.42 -12.10 -2.98
C HIS A 267 15.90 -10.99 -3.87
N THR A 268 16.14 -9.74 -3.48
CA THR A 268 15.74 -8.55 -4.21
C THR A 268 16.87 -8.08 -5.10
N LEU A 269 16.61 -8.04 -6.40
CA LEU A 269 17.50 -7.55 -7.44
C LEU A 269 17.02 -6.19 -7.91
N ASN A 270 17.85 -5.16 -7.74
CA ASN A 270 17.55 -3.80 -8.16
C ASN A 270 18.42 -3.43 -9.37
N ARG A 271 17.80 -3.04 -10.48
CA ARG A 271 18.52 -2.74 -11.74
C ARG A 271 18.06 -1.40 -12.28
N GLY A 272 19.02 -0.60 -12.74
CA GLY A 272 18.77 0.73 -13.27
C GLY A 272 20.06 1.54 -13.43
N SER A 273 19.94 2.75 -13.96
CA SER A 273 21.03 3.73 -14.00
C SER A 273 21.46 4.14 -12.59
N LYS A 274 22.71 3.85 -12.24
CA LYS A 274 23.28 4.20 -10.94
C LYS A 274 23.30 5.72 -10.72
N PRO A 275 23.16 6.20 -9.46
CA PRO A 275 23.26 7.60 -9.13
C PRO A 275 24.56 8.21 -9.63
N GLN A 276 24.48 9.44 -10.12
CA GLN A 276 25.66 10.21 -10.49
C GLN A 276 26.25 10.85 -9.24
N LYS A 277 27.57 10.70 -9.04
CA LYS A 277 28.28 11.42 -7.99
C LYS A 277 28.32 12.91 -8.33
N GLY A 278 27.89 13.72 -7.38
CA GLY A 278 28.00 15.17 -7.46
C GLY A 278 29.45 15.64 -7.36
N ILE A 279 29.64 16.94 -7.61
CA ILE A 279 30.95 17.60 -7.53
C ILE A 279 31.46 17.65 -6.08
N LEU A 280 30.54 17.78 -5.11
CA LEU A 280 30.85 17.73 -3.69
C LEU A 280 30.79 16.30 -3.15
N PRO A 281 31.74 15.88 -2.28
CA PRO A 281 31.69 14.58 -1.63
C PRO A 281 30.37 14.37 -0.89
N GLY A 282 29.73 13.21 -1.11
CA GLY A 282 28.49 12.83 -0.42
C GLY A 282 27.18 13.26 -1.10
N LEU A 283 27.23 14.15 -2.10
CA LEU A 283 26.05 14.44 -2.92
C LEU A 283 25.94 13.45 -4.08
N THR A 284 24.77 12.86 -4.24
CA THR A 284 24.44 11.99 -5.37
C THR A 284 23.12 12.40 -5.98
N THR A 285 23.06 12.49 -7.31
CA THR A 285 21.82 12.69 -8.04
C THR A 285 21.27 11.35 -8.52
N PRO A 286 20.01 11.01 -8.20
CA PRO A 286 19.31 9.87 -8.78
C PRO A 286 19.33 9.94 -10.31
N ARG A 287 19.43 8.77 -10.94
CA ARG A 287 19.31 8.62 -12.39
C ARG A 287 18.26 7.59 -12.81
N SER A 288 17.89 6.74 -11.87
CA SER A 288 16.73 5.88 -11.92
C SER A 288 16.38 5.47 -10.50
N GLU A 289 15.13 5.08 -10.26
CA GLU A 289 14.60 4.78 -8.95
C GLU A 289 15.26 3.53 -8.38
N PHE A 290 15.12 2.38 -9.06
CA PHE A 290 15.69 1.13 -8.59
C PHE A 290 17.22 1.10 -8.72
N GLY A 291 17.82 1.96 -9.56
CA GLY A 291 19.27 2.11 -9.61
C GLY A 291 19.91 2.73 -8.35
N MET A 292 19.11 3.36 -7.48
CA MET A 292 19.58 3.93 -6.20
C MET A 292 19.84 2.87 -5.13
N TYR A 293 19.20 1.70 -5.27
CA TYR A 293 19.21 0.66 -4.24
C TYR A 293 20.21 -0.44 -4.59
N GLY A 294 20.76 -1.09 -3.55
CA GLY A 294 21.58 -2.29 -3.70
C GLY A 294 20.72 -3.55 -3.76
N ASP A 295 21.32 -4.65 -4.21
CA ASP A 295 20.70 -5.97 -4.08
C ASP A 295 20.66 -6.40 -2.61
N SER A 296 19.63 -7.14 -2.20
CA SER A 296 19.47 -7.61 -0.82
C SER A 296 18.89 -9.01 -0.77
N ALA A 297 19.17 -9.74 0.31
CA ALA A 297 18.57 -11.05 0.58
C ALA A 297 17.88 -11.00 1.95
N ALA A 298 16.77 -11.72 2.08
CA ALA A 298 16.02 -11.77 3.32
C ALA A 298 15.62 -13.21 3.67
N LEU A 299 15.54 -13.45 4.98
CA LEU A 299 15.08 -14.68 5.60
C LEU A 299 14.05 -14.29 6.68
N TYR A 300 12.82 -14.80 6.56
CA TYR A 300 11.76 -14.56 7.52
C TYR A 300 11.29 -15.88 8.11
N LEU A 301 11.43 -16.05 9.42
CA LEU A 301 10.93 -17.21 10.15
C LEU A 301 9.68 -16.80 10.93
N ARG A 302 8.56 -17.45 10.63
CA ARG A 302 7.26 -17.17 11.26
C ARG A 302 6.81 -18.36 12.08
N TRP A 303 6.42 -18.11 13.33
CA TRP A 303 5.89 -19.11 14.25
C TRP A 303 4.55 -18.66 14.82
N TYR A 304 3.53 -19.49 14.62
CA TYR A 304 2.15 -19.24 15.03
C TYR A 304 1.85 -19.96 16.36
N PHE A 305 1.16 -19.28 17.28
CA PHE A 305 0.81 -19.79 18.61
C PHE A 305 -0.66 -19.56 18.97
#